data_AF-A0A957V296-F1
#
_entry.id   AF-A0A957V296-F1
#
_cell.length_a   1.000
_cell.length_b   1.000
_cell.length_c   1.000
_cell.angle_alpha   90.00
_cell.angle_beta   90.00
_cell.angle_gamma   90.00
#
_symmetry.space_group_name_H-M   'P 1'
#
loop_
_entity.id
_entity.type
_entity.pdbx_description
1 polymer ?
#
loop_
_entity_poly.entity_id
_entity_poly.type
_entity_poly.pdbx_seq_one_letter_code
_entity_poly.pdbx_strand_id
1 'polypeptide(L)'
;VLDRQGRTYARYYVRGADSLPQREPATAAPVDVGDGIHLTGYDAQRADFDTGAILYVQLYWDVDAAPSRDWTVFTHLVTQGDDGSAQVVAGADSRPGAGSLPTTRWQPGWRILDEYQIVLPDDLPPGEYALRAGLYAPDGMRLPDAGEGFELGEVRLE
;
A
#
# COMPACT_ATOMS: atom_id res chain seq x y z
N VAL A 1 15.60 8.10 9.37
CA VAL A 1 16.26 6.76 9.37
C VAL A 1 17.55 6.87 8.58
N LEU A 2 18.65 6.34 9.10
CA LEU A 2 19.94 6.33 8.42
C LEU A 2 20.23 4.93 7.86
N ASP A 3 20.92 4.84 6.72
CA ASP A 3 21.48 3.60 6.21
C ASP A 3 22.70 3.14 7.03
N ARG A 4 23.29 1.99 6.66
CA ARG A 4 24.52 1.47 7.31
C ARG A 4 25.74 2.39 7.17
N GLN A 5 25.68 3.39 6.28
CA GLN A 5 26.74 4.35 5.99
C GLN A 5 26.44 5.73 6.63
N GLY A 6 25.37 5.84 7.42
CA GLY A 6 24.97 7.07 8.09
C GLY A 6 24.25 8.09 7.20
N ARG A 7 23.86 7.72 5.98
CA ARG A 7 23.12 8.62 5.06
C ARG A 7 21.63 8.54 5.35
N THR A 8 20.92 9.67 5.19
CA THR A 8 19.46 9.68 5.37
C THR A 8 18.82 8.79 4.30
N TYR A 9 18.26 7.66 4.72
CA TYR A 9 17.55 6.70 3.86
C TYR A 9 16.05 7.03 3.78
N ALA A 10 15.49 7.57 4.86
CA ALA A 10 14.10 8.03 4.88
C ALA A 10 13.89 9.07 5.99
N ARG A 11 12.88 9.93 5.80
CA ARG A 11 12.32 10.79 6.84
C ARG A 11 10.89 10.33 7.08
N TYR A 12 10.59 9.90 8.30
CA TYR A 12 9.22 9.79 8.76
C TYR A 12 8.98 10.93 9.75
N TYR A 13 7.76 11.46 9.75
CA TYR A 13 7.34 12.49 10.69
C TYR A 13 6.29 11.86 11.58
N VAL A 14 6.55 11.85 12.90
CA VAL A 14 5.52 11.50 13.88
C VAL A 14 4.87 12.81 14.29
N ARG A 15 3.53 12.87 14.21
CA ARG A 15 2.77 13.94 14.84
C ARG A 15 1.93 13.36 15.97
N GLY A 16 1.65 14.18 16.98
CA GLY A 16 0.78 13.76 18.10
C GLY A 16 -0.63 13.44 17.60
N ALA A 17 -1.34 12.56 18.30
CA ALA A 17 -2.69 12.11 17.92
C ALA A 17 -3.68 13.27 17.69
N ASP A 18 -3.52 14.39 18.39
CA ASP A 18 -4.39 15.57 18.28
C ASP A 18 -3.86 16.64 17.31
N SER A 19 -2.85 16.31 16.51
CA SER A 19 -2.29 17.26 15.55
C SER A 19 -3.26 17.53 14.41
N LEU A 20 -3.54 18.81 14.17
CA LEU A 20 -4.36 19.29 13.06
C LEU A 20 -3.47 20.04 12.05
N PRO A 21 -3.75 19.92 10.74
CA PRO A 21 -4.79 19.09 10.13
C PRO A 21 -4.42 17.59 10.12
N GLN A 22 -5.40 16.72 10.37
CA GLN A 22 -5.32 15.30 10.03
C GLN A 22 -5.67 15.16 8.55
N ARG A 23 -4.83 14.43 7.79
CA ARG A 23 -5.15 14.11 6.41
C ARG A 23 -5.97 12.84 6.41
N GLU A 24 -7.24 12.97 6.08
CA GLU A 24 -8.15 11.84 5.88
C GLU A 24 -7.98 11.27 4.46
N PRO A 25 -8.26 9.97 4.25
CA PRO A 25 -8.29 9.40 2.91
C PRO A 25 -9.39 10.04 2.07
N ALA A 26 -9.11 10.26 0.79
CA ALA A 26 -10.07 10.70 -0.21
C ALA A 26 -11.14 9.62 -0.45
N THR A 27 -10.74 8.34 -0.43
CA THR A 27 -11.65 7.20 -0.52
C THR A 27 -11.60 6.37 0.76
N ALA A 28 -12.70 6.35 1.51
CA ALA A 28 -12.84 5.50 2.68
C ALA A 28 -13.00 4.03 2.25
N ALA A 29 -12.17 3.16 2.80
CA ALA A 29 -12.18 1.73 2.53
C ALA A 29 -11.78 0.96 3.80
N PRO A 30 -12.64 0.95 4.84
CA PRO A 30 -12.30 0.33 6.10
C PRO A 30 -12.19 -1.19 5.95
N VAL A 31 -11.02 -1.74 6.24
CA VAL A 31 -10.74 -3.18 6.21
C VAL A 31 -10.01 -3.58 7.48
N ASP A 32 -10.55 -4.55 8.22
CA ASP A 32 -9.77 -5.26 9.23
C ASP A 32 -8.84 -6.25 8.53
N VAL A 33 -7.56 -5.92 8.49
CA VAL A 33 -6.58 -6.70 7.75
C VAL A 33 -6.05 -7.85 8.60
N GLY A 34 -5.97 -7.65 9.93
CA GLY A 34 -5.45 -8.61 10.89
C GLY A 34 -4.12 -8.19 11.52
N ASP A 35 -3.67 -8.95 12.53
CA ASP A 35 -2.46 -8.68 13.32
C ASP A 35 -2.44 -7.26 13.95
N GLY A 36 -3.63 -6.72 14.27
CA GLY A 36 -3.79 -5.37 14.81
C GLY A 36 -3.64 -4.25 13.79
N ILE A 37 -3.70 -4.55 12.49
CA ILE A 37 -3.59 -3.58 11.39
C ILE A 37 -4.96 -3.40 10.74
N HIS A 38 -5.38 -2.14 10.60
CA HIS A 38 -6.61 -1.75 9.94
C HIS A 38 -6.31 -0.77 8.81
N LEU A 39 -6.87 -1.00 7.63
CA LEU A 39 -6.93 0.04 6.61
C LEU A 39 -8.13 0.94 6.90
N THR A 40 -7.97 2.25 6.85
CA THR A 40 -9.07 3.21 6.96
C THR A 40 -9.51 3.73 5.59
N GLY A 41 -8.58 3.85 4.64
CA GLY A 41 -8.86 4.24 3.28
C GLY A 41 -7.58 4.43 2.45
N TYR A 42 -7.75 4.99 1.25
CA TYR A 42 -6.66 5.20 0.31
C TYR A 42 -6.88 6.42 -0.58
N ASP A 43 -5.78 6.88 -1.17
CA ASP A 43 -5.76 7.82 -2.29
C ASP A 43 -5.06 7.15 -3.48
N ALA A 44 -5.60 7.27 -4.68
CA ALA A 44 -4.97 6.78 -5.90
C ALA A 44 -5.01 7.86 -6.98
N GLN A 45 -3.85 8.22 -7.53
CA GLN A 45 -3.74 9.24 -8.56
C GLN A 45 -2.65 8.89 -9.59
N ARG A 46 -2.99 9.00 -10.88
CA ARG A 46 -2.02 8.88 -11.97
C ARG A 46 -1.26 10.19 -12.15
N ALA A 47 0.04 10.07 -12.40
CA ALA A 47 0.89 11.14 -12.92
C ALA A 47 1.60 10.67 -14.18
N ASP A 48 1.70 11.56 -15.16
CA ASP A 48 2.43 11.31 -16.39
C ASP A 48 3.81 11.98 -16.29
N PHE A 49 4.87 11.17 -16.19
CA PHE A 49 6.24 11.64 -16.39
C PHE A 49 6.64 11.32 -17.85
N ASP A 50 7.56 12.10 -18.43
CA ASP A 50 7.94 12.07 -19.85
C ASP A 50 8.39 10.68 -20.41
N THR A 51 8.47 9.64 -19.57
CA THR A 51 8.64 8.22 -19.91
C THR A 51 7.98 7.35 -18.82
N GLY A 52 6.89 6.64 -19.15
CA GLY A 52 6.15 5.76 -18.23
C GLY A 52 5.25 6.51 -17.25
N ALA A 53 3.95 6.19 -17.26
CA ALA A 53 3.01 6.72 -16.29
C ALA A 53 3.20 6.05 -14.91
N ILE A 54 3.08 6.82 -13.83
CA ILE A 54 3.14 6.31 -12.46
C ILE A 54 1.77 6.46 -11.82
N LEU A 55 1.25 5.36 -11.28
CA LEU A 55 0.11 5.40 -10.37
C LEU A 55 0.64 5.53 -8.94
N TYR A 56 0.38 6.69 -8.32
CA TYR A 56 0.62 6.90 -6.90
C TYR A 56 -0.52 6.32 -6.10
N VAL A 57 -0.20 5.46 -5.13
CA VAL A 57 -1.15 4.87 -4.19
C VAL A 57 -0.72 5.23 -2.78
N GLN A 58 -1.64 5.79 -2.00
CA GLN A 58 -1.41 6.09 -0.59
C GLN A 58 -2.39 5.29 0.24
N LEU A 59 -1.90 4.56 1.24
CA LEU A 59 -2.69 3.74 2.15
C LEU A 59 -2.67 4.35 3.54
N TYR A 60 -3.84 4.42 4.16
CA TYR A 60 -4.02 4.98 5.50
C TYR A 60 -4.27 3.84 6.48
N TRP A 61 -3.31 3.60 7.36
CA TRP A 61 -3.34 2.52 8.34
C TRP A 61 -3.61 3.04 9.74
N ASP A 62 -4.49 2.36 10.47
CA ASP A 62 -4.60 2.45 11.92
C ASP A 62 -4.04 1.16 12.55
N VAL A 63 -3.38 1.32 13.70
CA VAL A 63 -2.71 0.22 14.42
C VAL A 63 -3.35 0.05 15.78
N ASP A 64 -4.11 -1.02 15.96
CA ASP A 64 -4.82 -1.32 17.22
C ASP A 64 -3.96 -2.14 18.18
N ALA A 65 -3.08 -2.99 17.65
CA ALA A 65 -2.12 -3.79 18.40
C ALA A 65 -0.76 -3.79 17.68
N ALA A 66 0.33 -4.00 18.44
CA ALA A 66 1.65 -4.08 17.84
C ALA A 66 1.74 -5.32 16.92
N PRO A 67 2.01 -5.16 15.60
CA PRO A 67 2.09 -6.29 14.69
C PRO A 67 3.18 -7.27 15.11
N SER A 68 2.85 -8.56 15.08
CA SER A 68 3.75 -9.63 15.49
C SER A 68 4.78 -10.00 14.43
N ARG A 69 4.58 -9.54 13.19
CA ARG A 69 5.42 -9.88 12.02
C ARG A 69 5.87 -8.63 11.26
N ASP A 70 6.92 -8.82 10.47
CA ASP A 70 7.44 -7.83 9.54
C ASP A 70 6.80 -8.03 8.17
N TRP A 71 5.68 -7.35 7.96
CA TRP A 71 4.84 -7.47 6.80
C TRP A 71 5.37 -6.62 5.64
N THR A 72 5.32 -7.21 4.45
CA THR A 72 5.46 -6.49 3.19
C THR A 72 4.06 -6.24 2.65
N VAL A 73 3.78 -4.99 2.31
CA VAL A 73 2.53 -4.62 1.65
C VAL A 73 2.74 -4.77 0.15
N PHE A 74 1.74 -5.30 -0.53
CA PHE A 74 1.66 -5.23 -1.98
C PHE A 74 0.51 -4.30 -2.40
N THR A 75 0.71 -3.60 -3.51
CA THR A 75 -0.31 -2.83 -4.22
C THR A 75 -0.24 -3.22 -5.69
N HIS A 76 -1.26 -3.93 -6.18
CA HIS A 76 -1.26 -4.53 -7.52
C HIS A 76 -2.44 -4.01 -8.33
N LEU A 77 -2.19 -3.67 -9.59
CA LEU A 77 -3.22 -3.58 -10.61
C LEU A 77 -3.44 -4.96 -11.20
N VAL A 78 -4.69 -5.39 -11.24
CA VAL A 78 -5.10 -6.68 -11.79
C VAL A 78 -6.12 -6.51 -12.89
N THR A 79 -6.03 -7.39 -13.89
CA THR A 79 -7.06 -7.61 -14.89
C THR A 79 -7.62 -9.03 -14.74
N GLN A 80 -8.78 -9.29 -15.33
CA GLN A 80 -9.28 -10.65 -15.47
C GLN A 80 -8.63 -11.31 -16.69
N GLY A 81 -8.01 -12.47 -16.50
CA GLY A 81 -7.49 -13.31 -17.58
C GLY A 81 -8.59 -14.08 -18.30
N ASP A 82 -8.26 -14.66 -19.46
CA ASP A 82 -9.18 -15.43 -20.29
C ASP A 82 -9.78 -16.66 -19.57
N ASP A 83 -9.08 -17.18 -18.57
CA ASP A 83 -9.50 -18.30 -17.72
C ASP A 83 -10.33 -17.86 -16.50
N GLY A 84 -10.61 -16.56 -16.37
CA GLY A 84 -11.32 -15.96 -15.23
C GLY A 84 -10.44 -15.71 -14.01
N SER A 85 -9.13 -15.99 -14.06
CA SER A 85 -8.21 -15.70 -12.96
C SER A 85 -7.82 -14.21 -12.91
N ALA A 86 -7.55 -13.68 -11.71
CA ALA A 86 -6.96 -12.35 -11.58
C ALA A 86 -5.48 -12.40 -11.98
N GLN A 87 -5.09 -11.57 -12.95
CA GLN A 87 -3.71 -11.44 -13.41
C GLN A 87 -3.15 -10.08 -13.02
N VAL A 88 -2.01 -10.07 -12.32
CA VAL A 88 -1.30 -8.83 -11.98
C VAL A 88 -0.62 -8.29 -13.24
N VAL A 89 -0.98 -7.06 -13.63
CA VAL A 89 -0.41 -6.38 -14.82
C VAL A 89 0.65 -5.35 -14.45
N ALA A 90 0.55 -4.78 -13.25
CA ALA A 90 1.54 -3.88 -12.68
C ALA A 90 1.42 -3.90 -11.15
N GLY A 91 2.49 -3.58 -10.43
CA GLY A 91 2.41 -3.55 -8.98
C GLY A 91 3.68 -3.09 -8.29
N ALA A 92 3.57 -2.90 -6.99
CA ALA A 92 4.68 -2.60 -6.11
C ALA A 92 4.55 -3.41 -4.81
N ASP A 93 5.69 -3.94 -4.37
CA ASP A 93 5.82 -4.68 -3.11
C ASP A 93 6.87 -3.97 -2.27
N SER A 94 6.50 -3.52 -1.07
CA SER A 94 7.45 -2.89 -0.17
C SER A 94 7.04 -3.03 1.27
N ARG A 95 8.05 -3.08 2.15
CA ARG A 95 7.77 -2.81 3.57
C ARG A 95 7.33 -1.35 3.72
N PRO A 96 6.46 -1.04 4.68
CA PRO A 96 5.95 0.31 4.86
C PRO A 96 7.02 1.39 4.98
N GLY A 97 6.67 2.60 4.57
CA GLY A 97 7.55 3.76 4.57
C GLY A 97 8.74 3.59 3.63
N ALA A 98 8.52 3.09 2.43
CA ALA A 98 9.55 2.80 1.41
C ALA A 98 10.72 1.94 1.96
N GLY A 99 10.38 0.90 2.71
CA GLY A 99 11.37 0.00 3.32
C GLY A 99 11.93 0.47 4.67
N SER A 100 11.57 1.67 5.14
CA SER A 100 12.19 2.29 6.31
C SER A 100 11.42 2.13 7.62
N LEU A 101 10.15 1.73 7.54
CA LEU A 101 9.24 1.59 8.68
C LEU A 101 8.68 0.16 8.76
N PRO A 102 9.50 -0.85 9.10
CA PRO A 102 9.02 -2.22 9.24
C PRO A 102 7.85 -2.28 10.24
N THR A 103 6.85 -3.11 9.97
CA THR A 103 5.62 -3.19 10.78
C THR A 103 5.86 -3.60 12.22
N THR A 104 6.95 -4.32 12.49
CA THR A 104 7.40 -4.67 13.86
C THR A 104 7.74 -3.45 14.72
N ARG A 105 7.85 -2.24 14.15
CA ARG A 105 8.04 -0.99 14.88
C ARG A 105 6.75 -0.21 15.11
N TRP A 106 5.66 -0.62 14.50
CA TRP A 106 4.38 0.04 14.67
C TRP A 106 3.91 -0.14 16.11
N GLN A 107 3.26 0.88 16.65
CA GLN A 107 2.76 0.86 18.02
C GLN A 107 1.24 1.06 18.02
N PRO A 108 0.53 0.51 19.01
CA PRO A 108 -0.89 0.77 19.19
C PRO A 108 -1.21 2.27 19.21
N GLY A 109 -2.28 2.66 18.54
CA GLY A 109 -2.74 4.04 18.36
C GLY A 109 -2.02 4.83 17.27
N TRP A 110 -1.09 4.22 16.52
CA TRP A 110 -0.47 4.91 15.39
C TRP A 110 -1.43 4.99 14.21
N ARG A 111 -1.42 6.17 13.56
CA ARG A 111 -1.98 6.39 12.22
C ARG A 111 -0.85 6.62 11.24
N ILE A 112 -0.82 5.84 10.16
CA ILE A 112 0.30 5.80 9.23
C ILE A 112 -0.22 6.08 7.82
N LEU A 113 0.33 7.13 7.20
CA LEU A 113 0.21 7.33 5.77
C LEU A 113 1.40 6.64 5.09
N ASP A 114 1.10 5.68 4.23
CA ASP A 114 2.09 4.85 3.54
C ASP A 114 1.95 5.03 2.03
N GLU A 115 3.07 5.13 1.31
CA GLU A 115 3.08 5.60 -0.08
C GLU A 115 3.77 4.59 -1.00
N TYR A 116 3.09 4.29 -2.12
CA TYR A 116 3.51 3.33 -3.14
C TYR A 116 3.47 3.97 -4.52
N GLN A 117 4.38 3.52 -5.38
CA GLN A 117 4.49 3.95 -6.76
C GLN A 117 4.43 2.71 -7.64
N ILE A 118 3.37 2.60 -8.44
CA ILE A 118 3.21 1.55 -9.42
C ILE A 118 3.61 2.14 -10.78
N VAL A 119 4.71 1.64 -11.35
CA VAL A 119 5.13 1.99 -12.71
C VAL A 119 4.23 1.24 -13.68
N LEU A 120 3.50 1.98 -14.52
CA LEU A 120 2.62 1.39 -15.53
C LEU A 120 3.45 1.05 -16.78
N PRO A 121 3.33 -0.18 -17.32
CA PRO A 121 3.94 -0.53 -18.60
C PRO A 121 3.41 0.36 -19.74
N ASP A 122 4.28 0.77 -20.66
CA ASP A 122 3.91 1.61 -21.80
C ASP A 122 2.96 0.90 -22.79
N ASP A 123 2.91 -0.43 -22.76
CA ASP A 123 2.06 -1.28 -23.58
C ASP A 123 0.77 -1.72 -22.87
N LEU A 124 0.50 -1.18 -21.67
CA LEU A 124 -0.72 -1.48 -20.93
C LEU A 124 -1.94 -0.89 -21.68
N PRO A 125 -2.89 -1.72 -22.14
CA PRO A 125 -4.03 -1.22 -22.91
C PRO A 125 -4.90 -0.23 -22.10
N PRO A 126 -5.60 0.71 -22.76
CA PRO A 126 -6.68 1.46 -22.12
C PRO A 126 -7.76 0.51 -21.61
N GLY A 127 -8.30 0.77 -20.42
CA GLY A 127 -9.24 -0.13 -19.77
C GLY A 127 -9.44 0.15 -18.29
N GLU A 128 -10.26 -0.70 -17.66
CA GLU A 128 -10.50 -0.69 -16.23
C GLU A 128 -9.70 -1.82 -15.57
N TYR A 129 -8.97 -1.48 -14.52
CA TYR A 129 -8.12 -2.39 -13.77
C TYR A 129 -8.49 -2.32 -12.30
N ALA A 130 -8.64 -3.46 -11.64
CA ALA A 130 -8.87 -3.47 -10.20
C ALA A 130 -7.56 -3.21 -9.47
N LEU A 131 -7.56 -2.26 -8.54
CA LEU A 131 -6.47 -2.01 -7.62
C LEU A 131 -6.69 -2.85 -6.37
N ARG A 132 -5.73 -3.72 -6.07
CA ARG A 132 -5.75 -4.60 -4.89
C ARG A 132 -4.57 -4.30 -3.98
N ALA A 133 -4.76 -4.53 -2.69
CA ALA A 133 -3.70 -4.48 -1.71
C ALA A 133 -3.82 -5.61 -0.68
N GLY A 134 -2.72 -5.88 0.01
CA GLY A 134 -2.68 -6.84 1.10
C GLY A 134 -1.28 -6.93 1.68
N LEU A 135 -1.10 -7.83 2.65
CA LEU A 135 0.18 -8.01 3.31
C LEU A 135 0.64 -9.46 3.21
N TYR A 136 1.95 -9.66 3.18
CA TYR A 136 2.56 -10.98 3.35
C TYR A 136 3.84 -10.92 4.19
N ALA A 137 4.10 -12.02 4.87
CA ALA A 137 5.30 -12.21 5.68
C ALA A 137 6.31 -13.12 4.94
N PRO A 138 7.59 -13.12 5.34
CA PRO A 138 8.62 -13.96 4.70
C PRO A 138 8.36 -15.47 4.72
N ASP A 139 7.52 -15.95 5.65
CA ASP A 139 7.10 -17.35 5.73
C ASP A 139 5.90 -17.69 4.81
N GLY A 140 5.45 -16.72 4.01
CA GLY A 140 4.38 -16.89 3.03
C GLY A 140 2.97 -16.69 3.61
N MET A 141 2.83 -16.40 4.91
CA MET A 141 1.56 -16.01 5.49
C MET A 141 1.08 -14.70 4.85
N ARG A 142 -0.24 -14.57 4.67
CA ARG A 142 -0.85 -13.42 4.02
C ARG A 142 -2.00 -12.88 4.84
N LEU A 143 -2.22 -11.56 4.74
CA LEU A 143 -3.33 -10.86 5.36
C LEU A 143 -4.12 -10.05 4.32
N PRO A 144 -5.46 -10.08 4.39
CA PRO A 144 -6.27 -10.99 5.21
C PRO A 144 -6.09 -12.47 4.77
N ASP A 145 -6.49 -13.42 5.62
CA ASP A 145 -6.25 -14.88 5.47
C ASP A 145 -6.75 -15.51 4.15
N ALA A 146 -7.44 -14.75 3.28
CA ALA A 146 -7.83 -15.14 1.94
C ALA A 146 -6.67 -15.15 0.92
N GLY A 147 -5.50 -14.60 1.25
CA GLY A 147 -4.26 -14.70 0.44
C GLY A 147 -4.22 -13.84 -0.83
N GLU A 148 -5.37 -13.44 -1.37
CA GLU A 148 -5.43 -12.58 -2.54
C GLU A 148 -5.43 -11.07 -2.21
N GLY A 149 -5.46 -10.71 -0.92
CA GLY A 149 -5.67 -9.33 -0.49
C GLY A 149 -7.11 -8.87 -0.65
N PHE A 150 -7.32 -7.56 -0.50
CA PHE A 150 -8.60 -6.88 -0.64
C PHE A 150 -8.56 -5.92 -1.83
N GLU A 151 -9.73 -5.64 -2.40
CA GLU A 151 -9.90 -4.66 -3.46
C GLU A 151 -10.03 -3.26 -2.85
N LEU A 152 -9.29 -2.30 -3.40
CA LEU A 152 -9.38 -0.88 -3.05
C LEU A 152 -10.41 -0.17 -3.94
N GLY A 153 -10.44 -0.52 -5.23
CA GLY A 153 -11.37 0.02 -6.22
C GLY A 153 -10.82 -0.15 -7.63
N GLU A 154 -11.37 0.59 -8.58
CA GLU A 154 -10.98 0.52 -10.00
C GLU A 154 -10.11 1.72 -10.39
N VAL A 155 -9.13 1.47 -11.26
CA VAL A 155 -8.32 2.47 -11.93
C VAL A 155 -8.61 2.39 -13.42
N ARG A 156 -9.05 3.52 -13.98
CA ARG A 156 -9.29 3.66 -15.41
C ARG A 156 -8.08 4.25 -16.11
N LEU A 157 -7.61 3.58 -17.16
CA LEU A 157 -6.57 4.07 -18.05
C LEU A 157 -7.21 4.48 -19.38
N GLU A 158 -6.89 5.69 -19.83
CA GLU A 158 -7.32 6.27 -21.10
C GLU A 158 -6.22 6.18 -22.16
#